data_AF-A0ABD0N0R1-F1
#
_entry.id   AF-A0ABD0N0R1-F1
#
_cell.length_a   1.000
_cell.length_b   1.000
_cell.length_c   1.000
_cell.angle_alpha   90.00
_cell.angle_beta   90.00
_cell.angle_gamma   90.00
#
_symmetry.space_group_name_H-M   'P 1'
#
loop_
_entity.id
_entity.type
_entity.pdbx_description
1 polymer ?
#
loop_
_entity_poly.entity_id
_entity_poly.type
_entity_poly.pdbx_seq_one_letter_code
_entity_poly.pdbx_strand_id
1 'polypeptide(L)' 'PELKEDPMECPLCMEPLEIDDVNFFPCTCGYQICRFCWHRIRTDENGLCPACRK' A
#
# COMPACT_ATOMS: atom_id res chain seq x y z
N PRO A 1 -1.84 -11.51 -27.11
CA PRO A 1 -1.04 -11.38 -25.88
C PRO A 1 -1.47 -10.11 -25.14
N GLU A 2 -2.61 -10.18 -24.47
CA GLU A 2 -3.03 -9.14 -23.54
C GLU A 2 -2.10 -9.25 -22.34
N LEU A 3 -1.19 -8.29 -22.16
CA LEU A 3 -0.58 -8.08 -20.85
C LEU A 3 -1.76 -7.81 -19.91
N LYS A 4 -2.08 -8.78 -19.06
CA LYS A 4 -2.80 -8.48 -17.84
C LYS A 4 -1.85 -7.62 -17.04
N GLU A 5 -1.97 -6.31 -17.20
CA GLU A 5 -1.53 -5.38 -16.17
C GLU A 5 -2.46 -5.66 -15.01
N ASP A 6 -2.12 -6.67 -14.19
CA ASP A 6 -2.82 -6.93 -12.95
C ASP A 6 -2.81 -5.60 -12.19
N PRO A 7 -3.99 -4.98 -11.96
CA PRO A 7 -4.04 -3.71 -11.26
C PRO A 7 -3.33 -3.93 -9.93
N MET A 8 -2.33 -3.10 -9.64
CA MET A 8 -1.60 -3.21 -8.39
C MET A 8 -2.61 -2.91 -7.27
N GLU A 9 -3.02 -3.92 -6.52
CA GLU A 9 -4.04 -3.78 -5.48
C GLU A 9 -3.41 -3.62 -4.10
N CYS A 10 -4.01 -2.78 -3.27
CA CYS A 10 -3.59 -2.62 -1.89
C CYS A 10 -3.83 -3.93 -1.11
N PRO A 11 -2.81 -4.53 -0.49
CA PRO A 11 -2.96 -5.81 0.22
C PRO A 11 -3.82 -5.72 1.50
N LEU A 12 -4.18 -4.50 1.94
CA LEU A 12 -4.98 -4.28 3.15
C LEU A 12 -6.48 -4.12 2.86
N CYS A 13 -6.84 -3.40 1.81
CA CYS A 13 -8.23 -3.17 1.43
C CYS A 13 -8.67 -3.89 0.15
N MET A 14 -7.74 -4.55 -0.57
CA MET A 14 -7.99 -5.18 -1.87
C MET A 14 -8.61 -4.21 -2.89
N GLU A 15 -8.27 -2.92 -2.78
CA GLU A 15 -8.66 -1.91 -3.76
C GLU A 15 -7.51 -1.61 -4.72
N PRO A 16 -7.79 -1.29 -5.98
CA PRO A 16 -6.76 -0.90 -6.95
C PRO A 16 -6.02 0.34 -6.48
N LEU A 17 -4.69 0.31 -6.58
CA LEU A 17 -3.82 1.44 -6.32
C LEU A 17 -3.91 2.42 -7.49
N GLU A 18 -4.09 3.69 -7.16
CA GLU A 18 -4.07 4.77 -8.15
C GLU A 18 -2.65 4.96 -8.71
N ILE A 19 -2.53 5.71 -9.80
CA ILE A 19 -1.24 6.03 -10.44
C ILE A 19 -0.29 6.77 -9.48
N ASP A 20 -0.82 7.52 -8.51
CA ASP A 20 -0.01 8.16 -7.47
C ASP A 20 0.46 7.15 -6.39
N ASP A 21 -0.38 6.14 -6.11
CA ASP A 21 -0.11 5.11 -5.10
C ASP A 21 0.85 4.01 -5.62
N VAL A 22 0.96 3.80 -6.95
CA VAL A 22 1.89 2.80 -7.52
C VAL A 22 3.37 3.10 -7.25
N ASN A 23 3.71 4.36 -6.94
CA ASN A 23 5.06 4.75 -6.49
C ASN A 23 5.11 5.11 -5.00
N PHE A 24 4.02 4.84 -4.26
CA PHE A 24 3.92 5.16 -2.86
C PHE A 24 4.39 4.00 -1.99
N PHE A 25 5.61 4.12 -1.47
CA PHE A 25 6.22 3.17 -0.54
C PHE A 25 6.44 3.87 0.81
N PRO A 26 5.47 3.83 1.74
CA PRO A 26 5.59 4.53 3.02
C PRO A 26 6.70 3.97 3.91
N CYS A 27 7.13 2.74 3.64
CA CYS A 27 8.22 2.08 4.35
C CYS A 27 9.30 1.63 3.37
N THR A 28 10.56 1.75 3.79
CA THR A 28 11.74 1.33 3.00
C THR A 28 11.87 -0.18 2.86
N CYS A 29 11.02 -0.99 3.53
CA CYS A 29 10.96 -2.43 3.30
C CYS A 29 10.37 -2.81 1.93
N GLY A 30 9.79 -1.85 1.21
CA GLY A 30 9.14 -2.08 -0.08
C GLY A 30 7.70 -2.55 0.04
N TYR A 31 7.11 -2.53 1.24
CA TYR A 31 5.69 -2.85 1.41
C TYR A 31 4.81 -1.71 0.91
N GLN A 32 4.10 -1.99 -0.18
CA GLN A 32 3.22 -1.04 -0.84
C GLN A 32 1.79 -1.20 -0.34
N ILE A 33 1.16 -0.06 -0.05
CA ILE A 33 -0.22 0.06 0.41
C ILE A 33 -0.79 1.37 -0.10
N CYS A 34 -2.10 1.48 -0.19
CA CYS A 34 -2.73 2.75 -0.55
C CYS A 34 -2.53 3.79 0.56
N ARG A 35 -2.57 5.06 0.17
CA ARG A 35 -2.40 6.19 1.08
C ARG A 35 -3.45 6.22 2.21
N PHE A 36 -4.67 5.77 1.93
CA PHE A 36 -5.75 5.68 2.93
C PHE A 36 -5.44 4.67 4.04
N CYS A 37 -5.02 3.45 3.67
CA CYS A 37 -4.62 2.45 4.66
C CYS A 37 -3.42 2.91 5.48
N TRP A 38 -2.43 3.55 4.85
CA TRP A 38 -1.30 4.12 5.59
C TRP A 38 -1.72 5.21 6.57
N HIS A 39 -2.64 6.10 6.17
CA HIS A 39 -3.16 7.13 7.04
C HIS A 39 -3.88 6.54 8.27
N ARG A 40 -4.69 5.50 8.06
CA ARG A 40 -5.35 4.74 9.13
C ARG A 40 -4.33 4.10 10.07
N ILE A 41 -3.30 3.42 9.54
CA ILE A 41 -2.24 2.82 10.37
C ILE A 41 -1.56 3.85 11.27
N ARG A 42 -1.31 5.06 10.74
CA ARG A 42 -0.70 6.17 11.50
C ARG A 42 -1.62 6.84 12.51
N THR A 43 -2.93 6.76 12.31
CA THR A 43 -3.92 7.49 13.13
C THR A 43 -4.57 6.58 14.16
N ASP A 44 -4.99 5.38 13.73
CA ASP A 44 -5.78 4.43 14.50
C ASP A 44 -4.94 3.26 15.06
N GLU A 45 -3.78 2.97 14.47
CA GLU A 45 -2.88 1.90 14.91
C GLU A 45 -1.54 2.46 15.43
N ASN A 46 -0.51 1.61 15.49
CA ASN A 46 0.78 1.95 16.06
C ASN A 46 1.67 2.80 15.13
N GLY A 47 1.19 3.14 13.93
CA GLY A 47 1.99 3.83 12.90
C GLY A 47 3.16 3.03 12.34
N LEU A 48 3.22 1.73 12.62
CA LEU A 48 4.27 0.83 12.17
C LEU A 48 3.87 0.13 10.88
N CYS A 49 4.82 -0.07 9.97
CA CYS A 49 4.58 -0.83 8.76
C CYS A 49 4.03 -2.24 9.09
N PRO A 50 2.93 -2.70 8.46
CA PRO A 50 2.32 -3.98 8.79
C PRO A 50 3.21 -5.19 8.42
N ALA A 51 4.12 -5.03 7.45
CA ALA A 51 5.04 -6.09 7.05
C ALA A 51 6.29 -6.18 7.95
N CYS A 52 7.00 -5.07 8.16
CA CYS A 52 8.29 -5.08 8.87
C CYS A 52 8.23 -4.52 10.30
N ARG A 53 7.10 -3.92 10.68
CA ARG A 53 6.85 -3.27 11.98
C ARG A 53 7.87 -2.19 12.34
N LYS A 54 8.34 -1.44 11.33
CA LYS A 54 9.19 -0.26 11.47
C LYS A 54 8.46 1.02 11.09
#